data_AF-A0A7R9L433-F1
#
_entry.id   AF-A0A7R9L433-F1
#
_cell.length_a   1.000
_cell.length_b   1.000
_cell.length_c   1.000
_cell.angle_alpha   90.00
_cell.angle_beta   90.00
_cell.angle_gamma   90.00
#
_symmetry.space_group_name_H-M   'P 1'
#
loop_
_entity.id
_entity.type
_entity.pdbx_description
1 polymer ?
#
loop_
_entity_poly.entity_id
_entity_poly.type
_entity_poly.pdbx_seq_one_letter_code
_entity_poly.pdbx_strand_id
1 'polypeptide(L)'
;MWIYARDLYENHVKTYDKNNLRDFCDTIIAAKHEAIADNKPSAKYLTDENLITTMCGLINAGVETTQDTVLWILLYIAYYPDYQQKLRNEISREIGDRKSFWLKFVRIFPLCRIGHNVNLMHQYLGVFWYRVLA
;
A
#
# COMPACT_ATOMS: atom_id res chain seq x y z
N MET A 1 -3.12 -11.02 10.79
CA MET A 1 -2.72 -9.61 10.58
C MET A 1 -2.56 -8.84 11.89
N TRP A 2 -3.54 -8.88 12.81
CA TRP A 2 -3.47 -8.12 14.06
C TRP A 2 -2.21 -8.37 14.90
N ILE A 3 -1.85 -9.64 15.10
CA ILE A 3 -0.64 -10.04 15.83
C ILE A 3 0.61 -9.43 15.18
N TYR A 4 0.72 -9.53 13.85
CA TYR A 4 1.83 -8.93 13.11
C TYR A 4 1.89 -7.40 13.26
N ALA A 5 0.75 -6.70 13.15
CA ALA A 5 0.70 -5.25 13.30
C ALA A 5 1.10 -4.82 14.73
N ARG A 6 0.69 -5.59 15.74
CA ARG A 6 1.10 -5.39 17.14
C ARG A 6 2.59 -5.58 17.32
N ASP A 7 3.14 -6.71 16.88
CA ASP A 7 4.57 -7.00 16.99
C ASP A 7 5.41 -5.94 16.27
N LEU A 8 4.96 -5.50 15.08
CA LEU A 8 5.59 -4.42 14.32
C LEU A 8 5.59 -3.11 15.12
N TYR A 9 4.44 -2.72 15.67
CA TYR A 9 4.30 -1.50 16.47
C TYR A 9 5.18 -1.55 17.73
N GLU A 10 5.14 -2.64 18.48
CA GLU A 10 5.96 -2.81 19.68
C GLU A 10 7.46 -2.74 19.38
N ASN A 11 7.89 -3.31 18.26
CA ASN A 11 9.28 -3.18 17.81
C ASN A 11 9.64 -1.74 17.46
N HIS A 12 8.72 -1.00 16.82
CA HIS A 12 8.94 0.42 16.53
C HIS A 12 9.03 1.25 17.81
N VAL A 13 8.15 1.01 18.78
CA VAL A 13 8.21 1.66 20.10
C VAL A 13 9.55 1.40 20.80
N LYS A 14 10.05 0.16 20.78
CA LYS A 14 11.34 -0.20 21.41
C LYS A 14 12.55 0.47 20.76
N THR A 15 12.47 0.72 19.46
CA THR A 15 13.58 1.23 18.63
C THR A 15 13.34 2.67 18.16
N TYR A 16 12.38 3.36 18.78
CA TYR A 16 11.94 4.68 18.38
C TYR A 16 13.05 5.71 18.61
N ASP A 17 13.39 6.46 17.57
CA ASP A 17 14.29 7.61 17.63
C ASP A 17 13.59 8.85 17.06
N LYS A 18 13.41 9.86 17.91
CA LYS A 18 12.77 11.13 17.53
C LYS A 18 13.50 11.88 16.41
N ASN A 19 14.79 11.62 16.22
CA ASN A 19 15.61 12.28 15.20
C ASN A 19 15.63 11.51 13.87
N ASN A 20 15.09 10.29 13.84
CA ASN A 20 15.13 9.41 12.68
C ASN A 20 13.84 8.59 12.58
N LEU A 21 12.82 9.16 11.93
CA LEU A 21 11.56 8.47 11.65
C LEU A 21 11.75 7.57 10.41
N ARG A 22 11.68 6.25 10.60
CA ARG A 22 11.97 5.28 9.53
C ARG A 22 10.81 5.12 8.56
N ASP A 23 9.58 5.13 9.09
CA ASP A 23 8.39 4.85 8.33
C ASP A 23 7.11 5.46 8.96
N PHE A 24 5.96 5.02 8.45
CA PHE A 24 4.66 5.43 8.93
C PHE A 24 4.44 5.10 10.42
N CYS A 25 4.95 3.98 10.92
CA CYS A 25 4.78 3.56 12.32
C CYS A 25 5.49 4.54 13.26
N ASP A 26 6.74 4.92 12.94
CA ASP A 26 7.45 5.93 13.73
C ASP A 26 6.77 7.30 13.66
N THR A 27 6.17 7.63 12.50
CA THR A 27 5.47 8.90 12.31
C THR A 27 4.24 9.01 13.21
N ILE A 28 3.43 7.96 13.32
CA ILE A 28 2.25 7.97 14.21
C ILE A 28 2.65 7.93 15.70
N ILE A 29 3.77 7.29 16.05
CA ILE A 29 4.33 7.32 17.41
C ILE A 29 4.80 8.74 17.75
N ALA A 30 5.48 9.41 16.82
CA ALA A 30 5.88 10.81 16.98
C ALA A 30 4.67 11.73 17.17
N ALA A 31 3.63 11.56 16.36
CA ALA A 31 2.38 12.34 16.49
C ALA A 31 1.70 12.12 17.86
N LYS A 32 1.73 10.89 18.40
CA LYS A 32 1.26 10.60 19.76
C LYS A 32 2.07 11.37 20.81
N HIS A 33 3.41 11.32 20.72
CA HIS A 33 4.28 12.03 21.66
C HIS A 33 4.09 13.55 21.61
N GLU A 34 3.98 14.13 20.42
CA GLU A 34 3.70 15.55 20.23
C GLU A 34 2.36 15.95 20.83
N ALA A 35 1.30 15.19 20.58
CA ALA A 35 -0.03 15.48 21.13
C ALA A 35 -0.05 15.43 22.67
N ILE A 36 0.72 14.54 23.28
CA ILE A 36 0.89 14.47 24.74
C ILE A 36 1.67 15.68 25.25
N ALA A 37 2.81 16.01 24.61
CA ALA A 37 3.64 17.16 25.01
C ALA A 37 2.88 18.49 24.95
N ASP A 38 2.07 18.67 23.91
CA ASP A 38 1.25 19.86 23.70
C ASP A 38 -0.05 19.87 24.52
N ASN A 39 -0.31 18.84 25.34
CA ASN A 39 -1.57 18.64 26.07
C ASN A 39 -2.82 18.75 25.16
N LYS A 40 -2.73 18.26 23.92
CA LYS A 40 -3.85 18.30 22.97
C LYS A 40 -4.99 17.42 23.49
N PRO A 41 -6.25 17.88 23.48
CA PRO A 41 -7.40 17.06 23.87
C PRO A 41 -7.55 15.76 23.06
N SER A 42 -6.95 15.71 21.87
CA SER A 42 -6.91 14.53 21.00
C SER A 42 -5.98 13.42 21.49
N ALA A 43 -5.02 13.71 22.38
CA ALA A 43 -4.06 12.72 22.87
C ALA A 43 -4.73 11.50 23.51
N LYS A 44 -5.90 11.69 24.12
CA LYS A 44 -6.71 10.60 24.71
C LYS A 44 -7.18 9.54 23.70
N TYR A 45 -7.24 9.89 22.41
CA TYR A 45 -7.65 8.96 21.35
C TYR A 45 -6.45 8.27 20.70
N LEU A 46 -5.21 8.75 20.91
CA LEU A 46 -3.98 8.17 20.38
C LEU A 46 -3.45 7.08 21.31
N THR A 47 -4.32 6.14 21.68
CA THR A 47 -3.94 4.95 22.46
C THR A 47 -3.19 3.96 21.56
N ASP A 48 -2.35 3.11 22.16
CA ASP A 48 -1.61 2.11 21.37
C ASP A 48 -2.54 1.17 20.60
N GLU A 49 -3.64 0.74 21.21
CA GLU A 49 -4.66 -0.08 20.54
C GLU A 49 -5.28 0.62 19.32
N ASN A 50 -5.59 1.92 19.43
CA ASN A 50 -6.14 2.67 18.31
C ASN A 50 -5.11 2.84 17.19
N LEU A 51 -3.85 3.13 17.53
CA LEU A 51 -2.78 3.26 16.54
C LEU A 51 -2.50 1.94 15.81
N ILE A 52 -2.45 0.82 16.54
CA ILE A 52 -2.32 -0.52 15.94
C ILE A 52 -3.55 -0.82 15.05
N THR A 53 -4.77 -0.43 15.48
CA THR A 53 -6.01 -0.57 14.69
C THR A 53 -5.91 0.18 13.37
N THR A 54 -5.50 1.44 13.42
CA THR A 54 -5.30 2.27 12.23
C THR A 54 -4.23 1.69 11.30
N MET A 55 -3.07 1.29 11.84
CA MET A 55 -2.03 0.63 11.04
C MET A 55 -2.52 -0.64 10.37
N CYS A 56 -3.17 -1.53 11.12
CA CYS A 56 -3.70 -2.78 10.58
C CYS A 56 -4.75 -2.53 9.50
N GLY A 57 -5.62 -1.54 9.70
CA GLY A 57 -6.61 -1.14 8.71
C GLY A 57 -5.97 -0.65 7.41
N LEU A 58 -4.95 0.21 7.50
CA LEU A 58 -4.22 0.71 6.32
C LEU A 58 -3.48 -0.41 5.58
N ILE A 59 -2.81 -1.31 6.30
CA ILE A 59 -2.12 -2.46 5.70
C ILE A 59 -3.13 -3.37 5.01
N ASN A 60 -4.25 -3.72 5.66
CA ASN A 60 -5.27 -4.58 5.06
C ASN A 60 -5.86 -3.96 3.80
N ALA A 61 -6.28 -2.70 3.86
CA ALA A 61 -6.84 -1.99 2.70
C ALA A 61 -5.85 -1.95 1.53
N GLY A 62 -4.57 -1.70 1.82
CA GLY A 62 -3.50 -1.71 0.82
C GLY A 62 -3.25 -3.10 0.23
N VAL A 63 -3.19 -4.13 1.08
CA VAL A 63 -2.95 -5.52 0.66
C VAL A 63 -4.08 -6.04 -0.22
N GLU A 64 -5.34 -5.91 0.21
CA GLU A 64 -6.50 -6.41 -0.55
C GLU A 64 -6.57 -5.76 -1.94
N THR A 65 -6.51 -4.42 -1.99
CA THR A 65 -6.65 -3.69 -3.26
C THR A 65 -5.48 -3.94 -4.22
N THR A 66 -4.25 -3.99 -3.73
CA THR A 66 -3.08 -4.26 -4.58
C THR A 66 -3.01 -5.72 -5.02
N GLN A 67 -3.38 -6.67 -4.15
CA GLN A 67 -3.46 -8.08 -4.49
C GLN A 67 -4.47 -8.31 -5.62
N ASP A 68 -5.69 -7.76 -5.48
CA ASP A 68 -6.72 -7.88 -6.50
C ASP A 68 -6.28 -7.22 -7.81
N THR A 69 -5.70 -6.01 -7.72
CA THR A 69 -5.19 -5.31 -8.91
C THR A 69 -4.13 -6.13 -9.65
N VAL A 70 -3.15 -6.69 -8.92
CA VAL A 70 -2.09 -7.52 -9.53
C VAL A 70 -2.69 -8.80 -10.11
N LEU A 71 -3.61 -9.45 -9.42
CA LEU A 71 -4.28 -10.66 -9.90
C LEU A 71 -5.01 -10.38 -11.22
N TRP A 72 -5.79 -9.31 -11.30
CA TRP A 72 -6.48 -8.93 -12.53
C TRP A 72 -5.50 -8.60 -13.65
N ILE A 73 -4.44 -7.85 -13.37
CA ILE A 73 -3.41 -7.53 -14.36
C ILE A 73 -2.79 -8.82 -14.92
N LEU A 74 -2.42 -9.77 -14.07
CA LEU A 74 -1.85 -11.04 -14.49
C LEU A 74 -2.85 -11.87 -15.31
N LEU A 75 -4.12 -11.92 -14.89
CA LEU A 75 -5.18 -12.61 -15.62
C LEU A 75 -5.39 -12.02 -17.02
N TYR A 76 -5.47 -10.69 -17.12
CA TYR A 76 -5.60 -9.99 -18.41
C TYR A 76 -4.41 -10.27 -19.33
N ILE A 77 -3.18 -10.22 -18.80
CA ILE A 77 -1.97 -10.52 -19.57
C ILE A 77 -1.98 -11.99 -20.04
N ALA A 78 -2.41 -12.93 -19.20
CA ALA A 78 -2.49 -14.35 -19.56
C ALA A 78 -3.57 -14.62 -20.62
N TYR A 79 -4.69 -13.89 -20.58
CA TYR A 79 -5.80 -14.06 -21.52
C TYR A 79 -5.51 -13.46 -22.91
N TYR A 80 -4.66 -12.42 -23.00
CA TYR A 80 -4.30 -11.80 -24.28
C TYR A 80 -2.80 -11.92 -24.63
N PRO A 81 -2.39 -13.00 -25.34
CA PRO A 81 -1.00 -13.28 -25.69
C PRO A 81 -0.28 -12.15 -26.43
N ASP A 82 -0.98 -11.40 -27.29
CA ASP A 82 -0.40 -10.27 -28.03
C ASP A 82 0.08 -9.15 -27.09
N TYR A 83 -0.69 -8.87 -26.03
CA TYR A 83 -0.29 -7.89 -25.02
C TYR A 83 0.82 -8.43 -24.12
N GLN A 84 0.79 -9.72 -23.80
CA GLN A 84 1.89 -10.38 -23.09
C GLN A 84 3.21 -10.26 -23.85
N GLN A 85 3.21 -10.51 -25.16
CA GLN A 85 4.42 -10.39 -25.98
C GLN A 85 4.93 -8.95 -26.06
N LYS A 86 4.03 -7.97 -26.22
CA LYS A 86 4.39 -6.55 -26.19
C LYS A 86 5.03 -6.16 -24.86
N LEU A 87 4.41 -6.57 -23.74
CA LEU A 87 4.95 -6.31 -22.40
C LEU A 87 6.33 -6.94 -22.21
N ARG A 88 6.53 -8.20 -22.64
CA ARG A 88 7.84 -8.88 -22.58
C ARG A 88 8.90 -8.17 -23.42
N ASN A 89 8.53 -7.64 -24.59
CA ASN A 89 9.44 -6.88 -25.43
C ASN A 89 9.80 -5.53 -24.80
N GLU A 90 8.84 -4.82 -24.22
CA GLU A 90 9.07 -3.57 -23.49
C GLU A 90 9.98 -3.79 -22.27
N ILE A 91 9.69 -4.81 -21.46
CA ILE A 91 10.52 -5.25 -20.32
C ILE A 91 11.95 -5.55 -20.81
N SER A 92 12.11 -6.35 -21.87
CA SER A 92 13.43 -6.68 -22.44
C SER A 92 14.18 -5.46 -22.94
N ARG A 93 13.50 -4.49 -23.56
CA ARG A 93 14.08 -3.24 -24.07
C ARG A 93 14.57 -2.33 -22.93
N GLU A 94 13.77 -2.16 -21.88
CA GLU A 94 14.04 -1.21 -20.81
C GLU A 94 15.02 -1.76 -19.75
N ILE A 95 15.04 -3.08 -19.54
CA ILE A 95 15.79 -3.71 -18.44
C ILE A 95 17.28 -3.85 -18.73
N GLY A 96 17.71 -4.16 -19.96
CA GLY A 96 19.13 -4.39 -20.26
C GLY A 96 19.83 -5.29 -19.22
N ASP A 97 21.13 -5.08 -18.96
CA ASP A 97 21.89 -5.88 -17.98
C ASP A 97 21.59 -5.48 -16.51
N ARG A 98 20.56 -6.11 -15.95
CA ARG A 98 20.14 -6.39 -14.55
C ARG A 98 20.30 -5.37 -13.39
N LYS A 99 21.14 -4.35 -13.43
CA LYS A 99 21.48 -3.57 -12.22
C LYS A 99 20.59 -2.35 -11.91
N SER A 100 19.80 -1.84 -12.87
CA SER A 100 18.96 -0.62 -12.65
C SER A 100 17.45 -0.88 -12.47
N PHE A 101 17.06 -2.15 -12.34
CA PHE A 101 15.68 -2.65 -12.39
C PHE A 101 14.70 -1.94 -11.45
N TRP A 102 15.08 -1.73 -10.17
CA TRP A 102 14.16 -1.22 -9.15
C TRP A 102 13.77 0.25 -9.33
N LEU A 103 14.62 1.07 -9.93
CA LEU A 103 14.34 2.50 -10.15
C LEU A 103 13.42 2.76 -11.35
N LYS A 104 13.21 1.77 -12.23
CA LYS A 104 12.42 1.92 -13.47
C LYS A 104 11.11 1.15 -13.48
N PHE A 105 10.89 0.24 -12.53
CA PHE A 105 9.72 -0.65 -12.47
C PHE A 105 8.38 0.11 -12.42
N VAL A 106 8.34 1.27 -11.74
CA VAL A 106 7.15 2.13 -11.63
C VAL A 106 6.70 2.70 -13.00
N ARG A 107 7.62 2.80 -13.95
CA ARG A 107 7.39 3.44 -15.26
C ARG A 107 6.95 2.44 -16.35
N ILE A 108 7.08 1.14 -16.09
CA ILE A 108 6.77 0.05 -17.03
C ILE A 108 5.32 -0.44 -16.86
N PHE A 109 4.61 -0.03 -15.82
CA PHE A 109 3.23 -0.48 -15.61
C PHE A 109 2.25 0.13 -16.63
N PRO A 110 1.51 -0.68 -17.40
CA PRO A 110 0.57 -0.22 -18.44
C PRO A 110 -0.75 0.34 -17.88
N LEU A 111 -0.80 0.77 -16.61
CA LEU A 111 -2.02 1.29 -15.99
C LEU A 111 -2.62 2.47 -16.77
N CYS A 112 -1.77 3.34 -17.34
CA CYS A 112 -2.24 4.47 -18.15
C CYS A 112 -2.87 4.07 -19.50
N ARG A 113 -2.56 2.88 -20.03
CA ARG A 113 -3.13 2.38 -21.31
C ARG A 113 -4.31 1.44 -21.10
N ILE A 114 -4.36 0.73 -19.97
CA ILE A 114 -5.51 -0.08 -19.54
C ILE A 114 -6.64 0.81 -18.97
N GLY A 115 -6.33 2.08 -18.65
CA GLY A 115 -7.23 3.12 -18.13
C GLY A 115 -8.63 3.17 -18.75
N HIS A 116 -8.78 2.91 -20.05
CA HIS A 116 -10.09 2.90 -20.71
C HIS A 116 -11.04 1.80 -20.20
N ASN A 117 -10.53 0.73 -19.58
CA ASN A 117 -11.30 -0.36 -18.97
C ASN A 117 -11.29 -0.34 -17.43
N VAL A 118 -10.59 0.60 -16.79
CA VAL A 118 -10.59 0.74 -15.31
C VAL A 118 -11.95 1.23 -14.81
N ASN A 119 -12.78 1.83 -15.67
CA ASN A 119 -14.19 2.12 -15.38
C ASN A 119 -15.01 0.85 -15.06
N LEU A 120 -14.67 -0.31 -15.66
CA LEU A 120 -15.29 -1.59 -15.30
C LEU A 120 -14.76 -2.11 -13.95
N MET A 121 -13.49 -1.88 -13.60
CA MET A 121 -12.98 -2.19 -12.25
C MET A 121 -13.64 -1.32 -11.17
N HIS A 122 -13.87 -0.03 -11.45
CA HIS A 122 -14.61 0.86 -10.55
C HIS A 122 -16.06 0.42 -10.32
N GLN A 123 -16.72 -0.21 -11.30
CA GLN A 123 -18.07 -0.76 -11.12
C GLN A 123 -18.10 -1.94 -10.13
N TYR A 124 -17.02 -2.72 -10.02
CA TYR A 124 -16.94 -3.83 -9.04
C TYR A 124 -16.38 -3.38 -7.67
N LEU A 125 -15.43 -2.45 -7.64
CA LEU A 125 -14.89 -1.88 -6.39
C LEU A 125 -15.86 -0.89 -5.73
N GLY A 126 -16.71 -0.19 -6.48
CA GLY A 126 -17.76 0.69 -5.93
C GLY A 126 -18.80 -0.07 -5.11
N VAL A 127 -19.10 -1.32 -5.47
CA VAL A 127 -20.00 -2.21 -4.72
C VAL A 127 -19.36 -2.65 -3.39
N PHE A 128 -18.03 -2.78 -3.35
CA PHE A 128 -17.28 -3.09 -2.13
C PHE A 128 -17.35 -1.93 -1.12
N TRP A 129 -17.12 -0.69 -1.55
CA TRP A 129 -17.23 0.48 -0.68
C TRP A 129 -18.67 0.77 -0.21
N TYR A 130 -19.68 0.52 -1.05
CA TYR A 130 -21.09 0.69 -0.67
C TYR A 130 -21.55 -0.30 0.41
N ARG A 131 -20.94 -1.49 0.51
CA ARG A 131 -21.25 -2.50 1.54
C ARG A 131 -20.45 -2.35 2.83
N VAL A 132 -19.37 -1.59 2.82
CA VAL A 132 -18.52 -1.34 4.00
C VAL A 132 -18.98 -0.08 4.77
N LEU A 133 -19.76 0.80 4.13
CA LEU A 133 -20.25 2.06 4.71
C LEU A 133 -21.78 2.14 4.90
N ALA A 134 -22.52 1.06 4.61
CA ALA A 134 -23.97 0.94 4.86
C ALA A 134 -24.25 -0.19 5.86
#